data_AF-A0A8H7SQE6-F1
#
_entry.id   AF-A0A8H7SQE6-F1
#
_cell.length_a   1.000
_cell.length_b   1.000
_cell.length_c   1.000
_cell.angle_alpha   90.00
_cell.angle_beta   90.00
_cell.angle_gamma   90.00
#
_symmetry.space_group_name_H-M   'P 1'
#
loop_
_entity.id
_entity.type
_entity.pdbx_description
1 polymer ?
#
loop_
_entity_poly.entity_id
_entity_poly.type
_entity_poly.pdbx_seq_one_letter_code
_entity_poly.pdbx_strand_id
1 'polypeptide(L)'
;MKTTFTIASIALAISLGTAVEASCSAKYYQCGGKYWDGPTCCEAGSTCVSEPWNEYYSQCIPNEHITNKPVATTQKPVTTTKKPVTTTQKPVTTTQKPITTTKKPITTTKKPVTTTQKPVTTTTQKPVTTTQKPVVTTTKTTTTAKPAPTNGGSSDYAPLNGGKSGSGSTTRYWDCCKASCSWPGKASVSGPVDTCGKNGISILDDNTQSGCNGGGGYMCNNNQPWAVNDGLAYGFAAASIAGSSESGWCCGCYELTFTSGPVTGKKMVVQVTNTGGDLGQNHFDLQMPGGGIGIFDGCSSQWNLPSSNWGARYGGISSASECDGLPSQLQAGCKWRFNWFKNADNPSMSFKEVSCPADLVTRSGCKRN
;
A
#
# COMPACT_ATOMS: atom_id res chain seq x y z
N MET A 1 -52.84 -58.57 31.92
CA MET A 1 -53.80 -57.63 31.30
C MET A 1 -53.96 -56.46 32.26
N LYS A 2 -53.65 -55.19 32.00
CA LYS A 2 -53.19 -54.42 30.84
C LYS A 2 -52.17 -53.41 31.39
N THR A 3 -50.99 -53.32 30.79
CA THR A 3 -49.95 -52.36 31.21
C THR A 3 -50.12 -51.09 30.38
N THR A 4 -50.43 -49.98 31.05
CA THR A 4 -50.66 -48.67 30.43
C THR A 4 -49.32 -48.02 30.06
N PHE A 5 -49.12 -47.69 28.79
CA PHE A 5 -47.97 -46.91 28.31
C PHE A 5 -48.42 -45.50 27.97
N THR A 6 -47.84 -44.52 28.67
CA THR A 6 -48.05 -43.09 28.51
C THR A 6 -47.16 -42.57 27.38
N ILE A 7 -47.73 -41.88 26.39
CA ILE A 7 -47.01 -41.26 25.27
C ILE A 7 -46.49 -39.89 25.71
N ALA A 8 -45.17 -39.72 25.82
CA ALA A 8 -44.54 -38.42 26.02
C ALA A 8 -44.27 -37.76 24.66
N SER A 9 -44.87 -36.60 24.43
CA SER A 9 -44.69 -35.79 23.22
C SER A 9 -43.39 -34.98 23.34
N ILE A 10 -42.45 -35.19 22.41
CA ILE A 10 -41.21 -34.42 22.30
C ILE A 10 -41.49 -33.19 21.43
N ALA A 11 -41.50 -32.00 22.04
CA ALA A 11 -41.54 -30.73 21.33
C ALA A 11 -40.13 -30.39 20.80
N LEU A 12 -40.01 -30.28 19.48
CA LEU A 12 -38.80 -29.84 18.78
C LEU A 12 -38.75 -28.31 18.79
N ALA A 13 -37.90 -27.73 19.65
CA ALA A 13 -37.63 -26.29 19.66
C ALA A 13 -36.67 -25.94 18.52
N ILE A 14 -37.18 -25.22 17.51
CA ILE A 14 -36.37 -24.62 16.45
C ILE A 14 -35.77 -23.32 17.01
N SER A 15 -34.46 -23.28 17.20
CA SER A 15 -33.75 -22.05 17.56
C SER A 15 -33.66 -21.14 16.32
N LEU A 16 -34.24 -19.95 16.44
CA LEU A 16 -34.07 -18.87 15.48
C LEU A 16 -32.64 -18.33 15.61
N GLY A 17 -31.84 -18.47 14.55
CA GLY A 17 -30.51 -17.88 14.45
C GLY A 17 -30.61 -16.35 14.54
N THR A 18 -29.87 -15.77 15.49
CA THR A 18 -29.65 -14.34 15.61
C THR A 18 -28.96 -13.82 14.36
N ALA A 19 -29.57 -12.84 13.69
CA ALA A 19 -28.89 -12.06 12.66
C ALA A 19 -27.69 -11.36 13.29
N VAL A 20 -26.49 -11.69 12.82
CA VAL A 20 -25.26 -10.96 13.14
C VAL A 20 -25.37 -9.61 12.46
N GLU A 21 -25.44 -8.53 13.23
CA GLU A 21 -25.32 -7.19 12.66
C GLU A 21 -23.96 -7.08 11.98
N ALA A 22 -23.97 -6.76 10.68
CA ALA A 22 -22.75 -6.51 9.93
C ALA A 22 -22.12 -5.20 10.45
N SER A 23 -21.09 -5.32 11.28
CA SER A 23 -20.33 -4.19 11.80
C SER A 23 -19.65 -3.43 10.67
N CYS A 24 -19.58 -2.10 10.76
CA CYS A 24 -18.82 -1.30 9.81
C CYS A 24 -17.32 -1.65 9.82
N SER A 25 -16.66 -1.39 8.69
CA SER A 25 -15.24 -1.60 8.55
C SER A 25 -14.45 -0.62 9.41
N ALA A 26 -13.42 -1.12 10.08
CA ALA A 26 -12.60 -0.30 10.96
C ALA A 26 -11.79 0.75 10.18
N LYS A 27 -11.30 1.77 10.89
CA LYS A 27 -10.43 2.80 10.27
C LYS A 27 -9.24 2.15 9.55
N TYR A 28 -8.97 2.60 8.34
CA TYR A 28 -7.95 2.07 7.42
C TYR A 28 -8.20 0.67 6.84
N TYR A 29 -9.36 0.06 7.09
CA TYR A 29 -9.75 -1.22 6.49
C TYR A 29 -10.55 -1.02 5.20
N GLN A 30 -10.64 -2.09 4.40
CA GLN A 30 -11.41 -2.09 3.17
C GLN A 30 -12.90 -1.96 3.48
N CYS A 31 -13.56 -1.04 2.78
CA CYS A 31 -14.98 -0.73 2.93
C CYS A 31 -15.71 -0.75 1.60
N GLY A 32 -15.07 -1.25 0.54
CA GLY A 32 -15.65 -1.25 -0.79
C GLY A 32 -14.66 -1.68 -1.86
N GLY A 33 -15.16 -1.67 -3.09
CA GLY A 33 -14.45 -2.14 -4.27
C GLY A 33 -15.26 -3.16 -5.05
N LYS A 34 -14.94 -3.30 -6.33
CA LYS A 34 -15.52 -4.30 -7.21
C LYS A 34 -15.20 -5.71 -6.70
N TYR A 35 -16.26 -6.52 -6.53
CA TYR A 35 -16.26 -7.86 -5.92
C TYR A 35 -16.01 -7.91 -4.39
N TRP A 36 -16.10 -6.78 -3.70
CA TRP A 36 -16.09 -6.75 -2.24
C TRP A 36 -17.40 -7.29 -1.66
N ASP A 37 -17.31 -8.31 -0.81
CA ASP A 37 -18.45 -8.95 -0.11
C ASP A 37 -18.50 -8.59 1.39
N GLY A 38 -17.64 -7.65 1.83
CA GLY A 38 -17.57 -7.21 3.22
C GLY A 38 -18.34 -5.92 3.52
N PRO A 39 -18.15 -5.33 4.71
CA PRO A 39 -18.86 -4.13 5.12
C PRO A 39 -18.61 -2.96 4.16
N THR A 40 -19.67 -2.22 3.83
CA THR A 40 -19.61 -1.05 2.94
C THR A 40 -19.65 0.28 3.68
N CYS A 41 -19.75 0.23 5.01
CA CYS A 41 -19.68 1.39 5.90
C CYS A 41 -18.38 1.39 6.70
N CYS A 42 -18.05 2.54 7.29
CA CYS A 42 -16.87 2.73 8.12
C CYS A 42 -17.26 3.07 9.55
N GLU A 43 -16.43 2.69 10.52
CA GLU A 43 -16.56 3.11 11.91
C GLU A 43 -16.62 4.65 12.03
N ALA A 44 -17.30 5.11 13.08
CA ALA A 44 -17.53 6.54 13.32
C ALA A 44 -16.22 7.35 13.27
N GLY A 45 -16.26 8.48 12.57
CA GLY A 45 -15.10 9.33 12.35
C GLY A 45 -14.25 8.96 11.13
N SER A 46 -14.70 8.02 10.30
CA SER A 46 -14.07 7.71 9.01
C SER A 46 -15.11 7.57 7.89
N THR A 47 -14.67 7.81 6.66
CA THR A 47 -15.50 7.69 5.45
C THR A 47 -14.86 6.69 4.50
N CYS A 48 -15.70 5.90 3.84
CA CYS A 48 -15.22 4.99 2.80
C CYS A 48 -14.82 5.79 1.56
N VAL A 49 -13.52 5.83 1.26
CA VAL A 49 -12.97 6.55 0.10
C VAL A 49 -12.58 5.53 -0.95
N SER A 50 -13.22 5.63 -2.12
CA SER A 50 -12.83 4.85 -3.31
C SER A 50 -11.56 5.43 -3.93
N GLU A 51 -10.60 4.59 -4.28
CA GLU A 51 -9.38 5.04 -4.93
C GLU A 51 -9.63 5.37 -6.41
N PRO A 52 -9.27 6.57 -6.91
CA PRO A 52 -9.53 6.97 -8.30
C PRO A 52 -8.88 6.07 -9.36
N TRP A 53 -7.85 5.32 -8.98
CA TRP A 53 -7.05 4.47 -9.86
C TRP A 53 -7.29 2.97 -9.62
N ASN A 54 -8.21 2.62 -8.71
CA ASN A 54 -8.47 1.24 -8.33
C ASN A 54 -9.95 1.02 -8.01
N GLU A 55 -10.73 0.63 -9.01
CA GLU A 55 -12.16 0.31 -8.85
C GLU A 55 -12.43 -0.89 -7.93
N TYR A 56 -11.41 -1.71 -7.63
CA TYR A 56 -11.51 -2.93 -6.81
C TYR A 56 -11.29 -2.67 -5.31
N TYR A 57 -10.97 -1.44 -4.92
CA TYR A 57 -10.62 -1.13 -3.54
C TYR A 57 -11.15 0.23 -3.08
N SER A 58 -11.73 0.26 -1.88
CA SER A 58 -12.10 1.47 -1.16
C SER A 58 -11.73 1.28 0.30
N GLN A 59 -11.20 2.32 0.95
CA GLN A 59 -10.67 2.23 2.31
C GLN A 59 -11.37 3.24 3.23
N CYS A 60 -11.60 2.86 4.49
CA CYS A 60 -12.04 3.78 5.52
C CYS A 60 -10.93 4.77 5.86
N ILE A 61 -11.09 6.02 5.44
CA ILE A 61 -10.14 7.09 5.75
C ILE A 61 -10.73 7.95 6.86
N PRO A 62 -10.02 8.21 7.98
CA PRO A 62 -10.51 9.14 8.99
C PRO A 62 -10.79 10.51 8.39
N ASN A 63 -11.90 11.13 8.81
CA ASN A 63 -12.45 12.31 8.15
C ASN A 63 -11.48 13.50 8.14
N GLU A 64 -10.53 13.54 9.08
CA GLU A 64 -9.45 14.53 9.14
C GLU A 64 -8.45 14.44 7.98
N HIS A 65 -8.36 13.29 7.30
CA HIS A 65 -7.47 13.08 6.14
C HIS A 65 -8.18 13.25 4.80
N ILE A 66 -9.49 13.54 4.79
CA ILE A 66 -10.26 13.73 3.56
C ILE A 66 -10.22 15.21 3.19
N THR A 67 -9.21 15.59 2.41
CA THR A 67 -9.09 16.96 1.90
C THR A 67 -10.19 17.25 0.88
N ASN A 68 -10.91 18.36 1.13
CA ASN A 68 -12.13 18.79 0.44
C ASN A 68 -12.16 18.58 -1.09
N LYS A 69 -13.01 17.66 -1.55
CA LYS A 69 -13.78 17.83 -2.79
C LYS A 69 -15.13 17.11 -2.68
N PRO A 70 -16.28 17.78 -2.81
CA PRO A 70 -17.56 17.09 -2.84
C PRO A 70 -17.69 16.34 -4.18
N VAL A 71 -17.75 15.01 -4.13
CA VAL A 71 -18.19 14.21 -5.28
C VAL A 71 -19.70 14.10 -5.20
N ALA A 72 -20.38 14.87 -6.06
CA ALA A 72 -21.82 14.82 -6.24
C ALA A 72 -22.25 13.42 -6.73
N THR A 73 -23.11 12.75 -5.95
CA THR A 73 -23.75 11.50 -6.33
C THR A 73 -24.75 11.76 -7.45
N THR A 74 -24.36 11.49 -8.70
CA THR A 74 -25.30 11.50 -9.83
C THR A 74 -25.77 10.07 -10.06
N GLN A 75 -26.96 9.73 -9.58
CA GLN A 75 -27.64 8.49 -9.98
C GLN A 75 -28.04 8.62 -11.45
N LYS A 76 -27.55 7.73 -12.32
CA LYS A 76 -28.00 7.63 -13.71
C LYS A 76 -29.09 6.54 -13.81
N PRO A 77 -30.24 6.78 -14.49
CA PRO A 77 -31.35 5.84 -14.53
C PRO A 77 -31.00 4.57 -15.31
N VAL A 78 -31.49 3.44 -14.81
CA VAL A 78 -31.44 2.12 -15.46
C VAL A 78 -32.45 2.07 -16.60
N THR A 79 -31.99 1.96 -17.85
CA THR A 79 -32.83 1.64 -19.01
C THR A 79 -32.81 0.14 -19.32
N THR A 80 -33.94 -0.51 -19.06
CA THR A 80 -34.28 -1.87 -19.48
C THR A 80 -34.48 -1.90 -21.01
N THR A 81 -33.60 -2.62 -21.72
CA THR A 81 -33.81 -2.89 -23.16
C THR A 81 -34.10 -4.37 -23.36
N LYS A 82 -35.26 -4.66 -23.95
CA LYS A 82 -35.74 -6.00 -24.28
C LYS A 82 -34.87 -6.67 -25.35
N LYS A 83 -34.70 -7.97 -25.16
CA LYS A 83 -34.09 -8.99 -26.04
C LYS A 83 -34.72 -9.01 -27.45
N PRO A 84 -33.94 -9.10 -28.53
CA PRO A 84 -34.40 -9.72 -29.77
C PRO A 84 -33.92 -11.17 -29.90
N VAL A 85 -34.79 -11.99 -30.47
CA VAL A 85 -34.73 -13.43 -30.65
C VAL A 85 -34.11 -13.76 -32.03
N THR A 86 -33.16 -14.70 -31.99
CA THR A 86 -32.73 -15.74 -32.97
C THR A 86 -32.74 -15.47 -34.48
N THR A 87 -31.60 -15.76 -35.14
CA THR A 87 -31.61 -16.66 -36.32
C THR A 87 -30.27 -17.37 -36.52
N THR A 88 -30.35 -18.68 -36.67
CA THR A 88 -29.27 -19.66 -36.84
C THR A 88 -28.74 -19.66 -38.28
N GLN A 89 -27.41 -19.72 -38.47
CA GLN A 89 -26.80 -20.24 -39.70
C GLN A 89 -25.68 -21.23 -39.35
N LYS A 90 -25.68 -22.38 -40.05
CA LYS A 90 -24.79 -23.54 -39.91
C LYS A 90 -23.37 -23.23 -40.45
N PRO A 91 -22.35 -24.00 -40.03
CA PRO A 91 -20.94 -23.69 -40.28
C PRO A 91 -20.47 -24.13 -41.68
N VAL A 92 -19.60 -23.31 -42.29
CA VAL A 92 -18.87 -23.67 -43.52
C VAL A 92 -17.45 -24.06 -43.13
N THR A 93 -17.16 -25.35 -43.25
CA THR A 93 -15.83 -25.96 -43.08
C THR A 93 -15.04 -25.74 -44.36
N THR A 94 -13.90 -25.05 -44.29
CA THR A 94 -12.94 -24.99 -45.41
C THR A 94 -11.65 -25.65 -44.98
N THR A 95 -11.44 -26.88 -45.44
CA THR A 95 -10.20 -27.66 -45.27
C THR A 95 -9.24 -27.27 -46.38
N GLN A 96 -8.06 -26.73 -46.04
CA GLN A 96 -6.92 -26.67 -46.96
C GLN A 96 -5.69 -27.33 -46.33
N LYS A 97 -5.01 -28.12 -47.17
CA LYS A 97 -3.93 -29.06 -46.89
C LYS A 97 -2.62 -28.36 -46.46
N PRO A 98 -1.71 -29.03 -45.74
CA PRO A 98 -0.42 -28.47 -45.35
C PRO A 98 0.53 -28.42 -46.55
N ILE A 99 1.18 -27.28 -46.77
CA ILE A 99 2.32 -27.16 -47.71
C ILE A 99 3.59 -27.08 -46.87
N THR A 100 4.37 -28.15 -46.92
CA THR A 100 5.76 -28.21 -46.45
C THR A 100 6.68 -27.62 -47.53
N THR A 101 7.49 -26.62 -47.19
CA THR A 101 8.68 -26.28 -47.97
C THR A 101 9.88 -26.02 -47.07
N THR A 102 10.97 -26.69 -47.44
CA THR A 102 12.22 -26.88 -46.72
C THR A 102 13.18 -25.69 -46.92
N LYS A 103 13.99 -25.42 -45.89
CA LYS A 103 14.98 -24.34 -45.78
C LYS A 103 16.03 -24.32 -46.91
N LYS A 104 16.53 -23.12 -47.24
CA LYS A 104 17.95 -22.88 -47.56
C LYS A 104 18.40 -21.52 -47.00
N PRO A 105 19.56 -21.43 -46.31
CA PRO A 105 20.08 -20.17 -45.76
C PRO A 105 20.81 -19.37 -46.84
N ILE A 106 20.65 -18.04 -46.85
CA ILE A 106 21.43 -17.11 -47.69
C ILE A 106 22.13 -16.11 -46.77
N THR A 107 23.45 -16.07 -46.91
CA THR A 107 24.41 -15.21 -46.22
C THR A 107 24.66 -13.91 -46.99
N THR A 108 24.69 -12.80 -46.23
CA THR A 108 25.49 -11.56 -46.35
C THR A 108 25.84 -10.97 -47.71
N THR A 109 25.54 -9.67 -47.90
CA THR A 109 26.56 -8.67 -48.28
C THR A 109 26.10 -7.24 -47.91
N LYS A 110 26.96 -6.46 -47.22
CA LYS A 110 26.84 -4.99 -47.08
C LYS A 110 27.54 -4.30 -48.26
N LYS A 111 26.98 -3.21 -48.78
CA LYS A 111 27.76 -2.04 -49.23
C LYS A 111 26.95 -0.73 -49.12
N PRO A 112 27.64 0.42 -49.01
CA PRO A 112 27.10 1.67 -48.49
C PRO A 112 26.52 2.56 -49.59
N VAL A 113 25.62 3.47 -49.24
CA VAL A 113 25.26 4.61 -50.09
C VAL A 113 25.45 5.90 -49.30
N THR A 114 26.27 6.77 -49.88
CA THR A 114 26.72 8.06 -49.35
C THR A 114 26.11 9.19 -50.19
N THR A 115 25.79 10.31 -49.53
CA THR A 115 25.72 11.71 -50.04
C THR A 115 24.57 12.03 -51.03
N THR A 116 23.85 13.16 -50.92
CA THR A 116 24.34 14.57 -50.89
C THR A 116 23.28 15.53 -50.30
N GLN A 117 23.74 16.66 -49.76
CA GLN A 117 23.00 17.66 -48.98
C GLN A 117 22.41 18.85 -49.79
N LYS A 118 21.38 19.49 -49.19
CA LYS A 118 21.09 20.97 -49.07
C LYS A 118 20.76 21.81 -50.33
N PRO A 119 20.19 23.06 -50.23
CA PRO A 119 19.86 23.88 -49.05
C PRO A 119 18.54 24.74 -49.09
N VAL A 120 18.35 25.55 -48.02
CA VAL A 120 17.69 26.89 -47.92
C VAL A 120 16.23 26.93 -47.42
N THR A 121 15.96 27.29 -46.15
CA THR A 121 15.73 28.63 -45.51
C THR A 121 14.37 29.27 -45.82
N THR A 122 13.56 29.58 -44.80
CA THR A 122 12.95 30.91 -44.58
C THR A 122 12.44 31.04 -43.13
N THR A 123 12.80 32.15 -42.51
CA THR A 123 12.46 32.65 -41.18
C THR A 123 11.05 33.23 -41.13
N THR A 124 10.30 33.03 -40.03
CA THR A 124 9.28 34.02 -39.61
C THR A 124 9.11 33.98 -38.08
N GLN A 125 9.21 35.16 -37.46
CA GLN A 125 9.05 35.39 -36.03
C GLN A 125 7.59 35.77 -35.68
N LYS A 126 7.17 35.35 -34.47
CA LYS A 126 6.20 35.89 -33.47
C LYS A 126 5.10 36.88 -33.87
N PRO A 127 3.95 36.83 -33.16
CA PRO A 127 3.76 37.85 -32.12
C PRO A 127 3.38 37.35 -30.72
N VAL A 128 3.90 38.06 -29.72
CA VAL A 128 3.48 38.08 -28.31
C VAL A 128 2.16 38.83 -28.20
N THR A 129 1.23 38.35 -27.38
CA THR A 129 0.10 39.18 -26.93
C THR A 129 0.24 39.42 -25.42
N THR A 130 0.42 40.68 -25.07
CA THR A 130 0.44 41.24 -23.72
C THR A 130 -0.93 41.85 -23.48
N THR A 131 -1.66 41.42 -22.45
CA THR A 131 -2.92 42.09 -22.05
C THR A 131 -2.83 42.50 -20.59
N GLN A 132 -3.10 43.78 -20.37
CA GLN A 132 -2.96 44.51 -19.11
C GLN A 132 -4.17 44.34 -18.19
N LYS A 133 -3.89 44.55 -16.90
CA LYS A 133 -4.76 44.56 -15.72
C LYS A 133 -5.80 45.69 -15.75
N PRO A 134 -7.02 45.50 -15.19
CA PRO A 134 -7.80 46.60 -14.64
C PRO A 134 -7.59 46.70 -13.13
N VAL A 135 -7.30 47.93 -12.68
CA VAL A 135 -7.32 48.37 -11.29
C VAL A 135 -8.75 48.79 -10.94
N VAL A 136 -9.28 48.31 -9.82
CA VAL A 136 -10.47 48.90 -9.16
C VAL A 136 -10.16 49.08 -7.68
N THR A 137 -10.33 50.31 -7.22
CA THR A 137 -10.10 50.81 -5.86
C THR A 137 -11.45 50.95 -5.13
N THR A 138 -11.39 50.97 -3.79
CA THR A 138 -12.39 51.38 -2.77
C THR A 138 -13.47 50.33 -2.40
N THR A 139 -13.81 50.04 -1.12
CA THR A 139 -13.68 50.79 0.15
C THR A 139 -13.72 49.84 1.36
N LYS A 140 -13.06 50.22 2.47
CA LYS A 140 -13.04 49.57 3.80
C LYS A 140 -14.44 49.41 4.42
N THR A 141 -14.65 48.29 5.12
CA THR A 141 -15.35 48.31 6.41
C THR A 141 -14.78 47.22 7.33
N THR A 142 -14.45 47.63 8.54
CA THR A 142 -13.67 46.95 9.57
C THR A 142 -14.59 46.10 10.45
N THR A 143 -14.25 44.83 10.72
CA THR A 143 -14.38 44.22 12.07
C THR A 143 -13.68 42.86 12.20
N THR A 144 -12.71 42.82 13.13
CA THR A 144 -12.17 41.70 13.92
C THR A 144 -11.51 40.50 13.20
N ALA A 145 -10.18 40.59 13.10
CA ALA A 145 -9.26 39.52 12.73
C ALA A 145 -8.99 38.53 13.88
N LYS A 146 -9.00 37.23 13.56
CA LYS A 146 -8.20 36.17 14.20
C LYS A 146 -7.36 35.53 13.07
N PRO A 147 -6.06 35.25 13.27
CA PRO A 147 -5.06 35.38 12.20
C PRO A 147 -5.13 34.27 11.14
N ALA A 148 -4.74 34.65 9.93
CA ALA A 148 -4.39 33.74 8.85
C ALA A 148 -3.29 32.77 9.32
N PRO A 149 -3.34 31.48 8.96
CA PRO A 149 -2.17 30.64 9.09
C PRO A 149 -1.19 31.04 7.98
N THR A 150 -0.10 31.63 8.44
CA THR A 150 1.20 31.72 7.79
C THR A 150 1.68 30.34 7.30
N ASN A 151 2.49 30.32 6.25
CA ASN A 151 3.37 29.19 5.91
C ASN A 151 3.98 28.57 7.19
N GLY A 152 3.69 27.30 7.47
CA GLY A 152 4.21 26.58 8.64
C GLY A 152 3.67 25.16 8.69
N GLY A 153 4.56 24.17 8.69
CA GLY A 153 4.21 22.75 8.76
C GLY A 153 3.43 22.41 10.04
N SER A 154 2.29 21.75 9.88
CA SER A 154 1.71 20.93 10.93
C SER A 154 2.51 19.62 10.91
N SER A 155 3.54 19.51 11.74
CA SER A 155 4.32 18.28 11.80
C SER A 155 3.71 17.37 12.85
N ASP A 156 2.95 16.35 12.42
CA ASP A 156 2.39 15.27 13.26
C ASP A 156 3.48 14.48 14.03
N TYR A 157 4.73 14.81 13.77
CA TYR A 157 5.93 14.32 14.42
C TYR A 157 6.94 15.45 14.59
N ALA A 158 7.79 15.38 15.60
CA ALA A 158 8.87 16.33 15.84
C ALA A 158 10.17 15.58 16.17
N PRO A 159 11.36 16.13 15.82
CA PRO A 159 12.63 15.56 16.26
C PRO A 159 12.68 15.38 17.77
N LEU A 160 13.18 14.22 18.23
CA LEU A 160 13.37 13.99 19.66
C LEU A 160 14.69 14.61 20.12
N ASN A 161 14.66 15.26 21.28
CA ASN A 161 15.88 15.78 21.89
C ASN A 161 16.78 14.61 22.31
N GLY A 162 18.04 14.61 21.85
CA GLY A 162 18.96 13.49 22.04
C GLY A 162 18.65 12.24 21.20
N GLY A 163 17.68 12.34 20.28
CA GLY A 163 17.30 11.25 19.37
C GLY A 163 18.43 10.87 18.42
N LYS A 164 18.48 9.59 18.04
CA LYS A 164 19.49 9.07 17.10
C LYS A 164 19.34 9.73 15.74
N SER A 165 20.46 10.05 15.11
CA SER A 165 20.49 10.59 13.74
C SER A 165 21.77 10.19 13.05
N GLY A 166 21.78 10.30 11.72
CA GLY A 166 22.96 9.97 10.93
C GLY A 166 22.66 9.83 9.45
N SER A 167 23.65 9.32 8.72
CA SER A 167 23.47 8.83 7.36
C SER A 167 23.32 7.32 7.37
N GLY A 168 22.63 6.79 6.38
CA GLY A 168 22.34 5.39 6.27
C GLY A 168 21.97 4.96 4.86
N SER A 169 21.69 3.67 4.73
CA SER A 169 21.25 3.04 3.49
C SER A 169 19.91 2.37 3.71
N THR A 170 19.22 2.10 2.60
CA THR A 170 17.95 1.37 2.63
C THR A 170 18.00 0.14 1.74
N THR A 171 17.19 -0.85 2.10
CA THR A 171 16.73 -1.90 1.18
C THR A 171 15.21 -1.93 1.20
N ARG A 172 14.62 -2.98 0.61
CA ARG A 172 13.19 -3.21 0.56
C ARG A 172 12.93 -4.69 0.81
N TYR A 173 11.88 -4.99 1.58
CA TYR A 173 11.46 -6.37 1.82
C TYR A 173 9.98 -6.47 2.15
N TRP A 174 9.47 -7.70 2.02
CA TRP A 174 8.21 -8.15 2.61
C TRP A 174 8.23 -9.68 2.66
N ASP A 175 8.55 -10.23 3.83
CA ASP A 175 8.69 -11.68 4.05
C ASP A 175 7.48 -12.32 4.74
N CYS A 176 6.50 -11.48 5.10
CA CYS A 176 5.29 -11.81 5.84
C CYS A 176 5.52 -12.34 7.27
N CYS A 177 6.76 -12.39 7.75
CA CYS A 177 7.07 -12.92 9.08
C CYS A 177 6.46 -12.03 10.17
N LYS A 178 6.15 -12.64 11.32
CA LYS A 178 5.96 -11.88 12.56
C LYS A 178 7.21 -11.04 12.81
N ALA A 179 7.02 -9.75 13.06
CA ALA A 179 8.12 -8.81 13.25
C ALA A 179 8.80 -9.04 14.61
N SER A 180 10.10 -8.71 14.74
CA SER A 180 10.83 -8.95 15.98
C SER A 180 10.34 -8.08 17.14
N CYS A 181 9.87 -6.84 16.89
CA CYS A 181 9.27 -5.98 17.90
C CYS A 181 7.83 -6.39 18.28
N SER A 182 7.28 -7.43 17.63
CA SER A 182 6.01 -8.05 18.01
C SER A 182 6.13 -9.03 19.19
N TRP A 183 7.34 -9.23 19.73
CA TRP A 183 7.54 -10.03 20.93
C TRP A 183 7.49 -9.15 22.18
N PRO A 184 6.82 -9.60 23.26
CA PRO A 184 6.86 -8.91 24.54
C PRO A 184 8.29 -8.75 25.08
N GLY A 185 8.53 -7.67 25.84
CA GLY A 185 9.80 -7.43 26.53
C GLY A 185 10.97 -6.96 25.65
N LYS A 186 10.73 -6.71 24.35
CA LYS A 186 11.77 -6.21 23.43
C LYS A 186 12.14 -4.75 23.67
N ALA A 187 11.20 -3.92 24.09
CA ALA A 187 11.39 -2.52 24.43
C ALA A 187 10.38 -2.07 25.50
N SER A 188 10.60 -0.88 26.08
CA SER A 188 9.61 -0.22 26.95
C SER A 188 8.55 0.45 26.09
N VAL A 189 7.41 -0.22 25.93
CA VAL A 189 6.32 0.17 25.04
C VAL A 189 4.95 -0.06 25.68
N SER A 190 3.91 0.56 25.13
CA SER A 190 2.50 0.37 25.54
C SER A 190 1.98 -1.04 25.29
N GLY A 191 2.49 -1.68 24.24
CA GLY A 191 2.24 -3.04 23.77
C GLY A 191 3.22 -3.33 22.64
N PRO A 192 3.57 -4.59 22.35
CA PRO A 192 4.44 -4.91 21.22
C PRO A 192 3.74 -4.60 19.89
N VAL A 193 4.46 -4.69 18.78
CA VAL A 193 3.85 -4.54 17.46
C VAL A 193 2.82 -5.65 17.22
N ASP A 194 1.63 -5.29 16.79
CA ASP A 194 0.55 -6.21 16.48
C ASP A 194 1.00 -7.35 15.54
N THR A 195 0.60 -8.57 15.89
CA THR A 195 0.78 -9.77 15.05
C THR A 195 -0.56 -10.18 14.48
N CYS A 196 -0.62 -10.46 13.18
CA CYS A 196 -1.86 -10.87 12.52
C CYS A 196 -1.89 -12.35 12.17
N GLY A 197 -3.10 -12.90 12.05
CA GLY A 197 -3.32 -14.23 11.47
C GLY A 197 -3.14 -14.24 9.95
N LYS A 198 -3.43 -15.39 9.32
CA LYS A 198 -3.23 -15.59 7.87
C LYS A 198 -3.94 -14.56 6.99
N ASN A 199 -5.10 -14.05 7.42
CA ASN A 199 -5.83 -13.01 6.69
C ASN A 199 -5.13 -11.63 6.73
N GLY A 200 -4.08 -11.47 7.55
CA GLY A 200 -3.34 -10.23 7.75
C GLY A 200 -4.15 -9.14 8.47
N ILE A 201 -5.25 -9.51 9.14
CA ILE A 201 -6.23 -8.59 9.75
C ILE A 201 -6.47 -8.93 11.22
N SER A 202 -6.75 -10.21 11.52
CA SER A 202 -7.11 -10.62 12.88
C SER A 202 -5.88 -10.55 13.78
N ILE A 203 -5.90 -9.66 14.76
CA ILE A 203 -4.85 -9.55 15.78
C ILE A 203 -4.83 -10.84 16.60
N LEU A 204 -3.64 -11.40 16.79
CA LEU A 204 -3.39 -12.61 17.57
C LEU A 204 -2.68 -12.27 18.87
N ASP A 205 -2.62 -13.24 19.77
CA ASP A 205 -1.83 -13.14 21.01
C ASP A 205 -0.36 -12.84 20.70
N ASP A 206 0.24 -11.95 21.48
CA ASP A 206 1.64 -11.49 21.32
C ASP A 206 2.67 -12.62 21.41
N ASN A 207 2.33 -13.75 22.02
CA ASN A 207 3.19 -14.93 22.13
C ASN A 207 2.96 -15.94 21.00
N THR A 208 2.02 -15.68 20.08
CA THR A 208 1.79 -16.53 18.92
C THR A 208 3.07 -16.69 18.12
N GLN A 209 3.45 -17.94 17.83
CA GLN A 209 4.66 -18.24 17.08
C GLN A 209 4.57 -17.68 15.64
N SER A 210 5.70 -17.20 15.13
CA SER A 210 5.84 -16.71 13.76
C SER A 210 5.53 -17.81 12.74
N GLY A 211 4.81 -17.46 11.67
CA GLY A 211 4.61 -18.34 10.51
C GLY A 211 5.90 -18.73 9.81
N CYS A 212 6.95 -17.90 9.92
CA CYS A 212 8.30 -18.23 9.44
C CYS A 212 9.01 -19.28 10.31
N ASN A 213 8.43 -19.63 11.45
CA ASN A 213 8.90 -20.68 12.37
C ASN A 213 7.80 -21.72 12.64
N GLY A 214 6.90 -21.94 11.68
CA GLY A 214 5.85 -22.96 11.74
C GLY A 214 4.61 -22.58 12.57
N GLY A 215 4.50 -21.33 13.01
CA GLY A 215 3.36 -20.82 13.76
C GLY A 215 2.25 -20.16 12.92
N GLY A 216 1.38 -19.41 13.59
CA GLY A 216 0.21 -18.75 13.00
C GLY A 216 0.30 -17.23 12.88
N GLY A 217 1.38 -16.62 13.37
CA GLY A 217 1.55 -15.16 13.41
C GLY A 217 2.34 -14.61 12.22
N TYR A 218 1.81 -13.56 11.60
CA TYR A 218 2.33 -12.93 10.39
C TYR A 218 2.31 -11.41 10.52
N MET A 219 2.99 -10.73 9.60
CA MET A 219 2.89 -9.28 9.43
C MET A 219 1.45 -8.87 9.12
N CYS A 220 0.96 -7.80 9.75
CA CYS A 220 -0.34 -7.24 9.47
C CYS A 220 -0.37 -6.49 8.13
N ASN A 221 -1.50 -6.55 7.42
CA ASN A 221 -1.68 -5.88 6.13
C ASN A 221 -1.54 -4.36 6.26
N ASN A 222 -1.91 -3.78 7.41
CA ASN A 222 -1.84 -2.34 7.63
C ASN A 222 -0.40 -1.82 7.88
N ASN A 223 0.61 -2.70 7.99
CA ASN A 223 2.05 -2.36 8.07
C ASN A 223 2.69 -2.11 6.70
N GLN A 224 1.89 -1.67 5.72
CA GLN A 224 2.32 -1.23 4.40
C GLN A 224 2.67 0.26 4.39
N PRO A 225 3.49 0.73 3.43
CA PRO A 225 3.80 2.16 3.26
C PRO A 225 2.70 2.88 2.47
N TRP A 226 2.54 4.19 2.73
CA TRP A 226 1.59 5.04 2.00
C TRP A 226 2.13 6.46 1.82
N ALA A 227 1.63 7.17 0.81
CA ALA A 227 1.95 8.58 0.59
C ALA A 227 1.01 9.46 1.41
N VAL A 228 1.58 10.42 2.16
CA VAL A 228 0.82 11.50 2.81
C VAL A 228 0.58 12.64 1.82
N ASN A 229 1.62 12.97 1.05
CA ASN A 229 1.60 13.89 -0.08
C ASN A 229 2.80 13.60 -0.99
N ASP A 230 3.04 14.40 -2.03
CA ASP A 230 4.15 14.17 -2.95
C ASP A 230 5.54 14.26 -2.30
N GLY A 231 5.69 14.99 -1.19
CA GLY A 231 6.96 15.16 -0.48
C GLY A 231 7.15 14.22 0.71
N LEU A 232 6.08 13.62 1.22
CA LEU A 232 6.07 12.85 2.47
C LEU A 232 5.33 11.52 2.33
N ALA A 233 5.93 10.45 2.82
CA ALA A 233 5.30 9.14 3.00
C ALA A 233 5.45 8.67 4.46
N TYR A 234 4.58 7.76 4.87
CA TYR A 234 4.71 7.01 6.12
C TYR A 234 4.84 5.52 5.81
N GLY A 235 5.41 4.76 6.74
CA GLY A 235 5.49 3.30 6.63
C GLY A 235 6.28 2.67 7.76
N PHE A 236 6.81 1.48 7.50
CA PHE A 236 7.46 0.67 8.51
C PHE A 236 8.78 0.13 7.97
N ALA A 237 9.69 -0.23 8.88
CA ALA A 237 10.99 -0.76 8.50
C ALA A 237 11.51 -1.80 9.50
N ALA A 238 12.37 -2.69 9.02
CA ALA A 238 13.38 -3.30 9.88
C ALA A 238 14.57 -2.34 10.00
N ALA A 239 15.24 -2.28 11.14
CA ALA A 239 16.42 -1.42 11.27
C ALA A 239 17.57 -2.05 12.06
N SER A 240 18.76 -1.51 11.81
CA SER A 240 19.97 -1.70 12.62
C SER A 240 20.62 -0.33 12.77
N ILE A 241 20.63 0.22 13.99
CA ILE A 241 21.04 1.61 14.24
C ILE A 241 22.30 1.65 15.10
N ALA A 242 23.31 2.40 14.65
CA ALA A 242 24.60 2.51 15.31
C ALA A 242 24.47 2.99 16.77
N GLY A 243 25.17 2.28 17.67
CA GLY A 243 25.17 2.61 19.11
C GLY A 243 23.79 2.51 19.76
N SER A 244 22.95 1.60 19.26
CA SER A 244 21.64 1.26 19.80
C SER A 244 21.46 -0.26 19.80
N SER A 245 20.32 -0.74 20.27
CA SER A 245 19.90 -2.13 20.26
C SER A 245 18.41 -2.23 19.99
N GLU A 246 17.88 -3.45 19.92
CA GLU A 246 16.45 -3.69 19.72
C GLU A 246 15.57 -2.95 20.73
N SER A 247 15.99 -2.84 21.99
CA SER A 247 15.28 -2.06 23.00
C SER A 247 15.29 -0.55 22.75
N GLY A 248 16.30 -0.05 22.05
CA GLY A 248 16.43 1.34 21.67
C GLY A 248 15.57 1.71 20.45
N TRP A 249 15.53 0.87 19.41
CA TRP A 249 14.83 1.22 18.16
C TRP A 249 13.42 0.65 18.03
N CYS A 250 13.06 -0.44 18.73
CA CYS A 250 11.73 -1.03 18.58
C CYS A 250 10.64 0.01 18.87
N CYS A 251 9.72 0.14 17.91
CA CYS A 251 8.61 1.07 17.89
C CYS A 251 9.00 2.56 17.90
N GLY A 252 10.30 2.88 17.76
CA GLY A 252 10.79 4.22 17.53
C GLY A 252 10.50 4.66 16.09
N CYS A 253 10.31 5.97 15.90
CA CYS A 253 10.05 6.54 14.58
C CYS A 253 11.20 7.39 14.10
N TYR A 254 11.45 7.35 12.79
CA TYR A 254 12.58 8.04 12.17
C TYR A 254 12.10 8.74 10.90
N GLU A 255 12.37 10.04 10.78
CA GLU A 255 12.25 10.74 9.49
C GLU A 255 13.51 10.42 8.67
N LEU A 256 13.31 9.72 7.56
CA LEU A 256 14.30 9.50 6.52
C LEU A 256 14.16 10.60 5.48
N THR A 257 15.26 11.26 5.14
CA THR A 257 15.35 12.15 3.97
C THR A 257 16.26 11.48 2.96
N PHE A 258 15.71 11.09 1.80
CA PHE A 258 16.47 10.38 0.78
C PHE A 258 17.51 11.29 0.13
N THR A 259 18.73 10.78 -0.05
CA THR A 259 19.89 11.52 -0.57
C THR A 259 20.38 11.01 -1.91
N SER A 260 19.80 9.91 -2.43
CA SER A 260 20.10 9.39 -3.76
C SER A 260 18.86 8.79 -4.44
N GLY A 261 19.00 8.47 -5.73
CA GLY A 261 17.93 7.88 -6.54
C GLY A 261 16.80 8.86 -6.92
N PRO A 262 15.73 8.35 -7.56
CA PRO A 262 14.65 9.17 -8.10
C PRO A 262 13.76 9.82 -7.01
N VAL A 263 14.00 9.49 -5.75
CA VAL A 263 13.27 10.01 -4.58
C VAL A 263 14.08 11.02 -3.76
N THR A 264 15.27 11.43 -4.24
CA THR A 264 16.12 12.42 -3.56
C THR A 264 15.32 13.65 -3.11
N GLY A 265 15.48 14.03 -1.84
CA GLY A 265 14.80 15.17 -1.21
C GLY A 265 13.40 14.85 -0.66
N LYS A 266 12.77 13.74 -1.05
CA LYS A 266 11.53 13.26 -0.41
C LYS A 266 11.83 12.76 0.99
N LYS A 267 10.79 12.80 1.83
CA LYS A 267 10.83 12.35 3.22
C LYS A 267 9.93 11.15 3.43
N MET A 268 10.37 10.23 4.26
CA MET A 268 9.55 9.11 4.74
C MET A 268 9.71 8.98 6.25
N VAL A 269 8.62 9.04 7.01
CA VAL A 269 8.68 8.69 8.44
C VAL A 269 8.35 7.22 8.57
N VAL A 270 9.25 6.46 9.17
CA VAL A 270 9.07 5.03 9.40
C VAL A 270 9.02 4.73 10.88
N GLN A 271 8.14 3.81 11.28
CA GLN A 271 8.24 3.14 12.57
C GLN A 271 9.04 1.85 12.41
N VAL A 272 10.01 1.62 13.29
CA VAL A 272 10.80 0.38 13.28
C VAL A 272 10.02 -0.72 14.00
N THR A 273 9.63 -1.76 13.26
CA THR A 273 8.88 -2.90 13.81
C THR A 273 9.69 -4.19 13.84
N ASN A 274 10.85 -4.21 13.18
CA ASN A 274 11.70 -5.38 13.09
C ASN A 274 13.18 -5.01 13.22
N THR A 275 14.02 -5.99 13.54
CA THR A 275 15.48 -5.85 13.55
C THR A 275 16.06 -6.41 12.25
N GLY A 276 16.89 -5.61 11.55
CA GLY A 276 17.66 -6.05 10.39
C GLY A 276 19.06 -6.50 10.79
N GLY A 277 19.17 -7.60 11.54
CA GLY A 277 20.44 -8.02 12.18
C GLY A 277 21.54 -8.42 11.20
N ASP A 278 21.19 -8.72 9.96
CA ASP A 278 22.08 -9.00 8.83
C ASP A 278 22.55 -7.73 8.10
N LEU A 279 21.98 -6.58 8.44
CA LEU A 279 22.22 -5.32 7.76
C LEU A 279 23.35 -4.55 8.45
N GLY A 280 24.10 -3.79 7.64
CA GLY A 280 25.12 -2.87 8.15
C GLY A 280 24.55 -1.85 9.15
N GLN A 281 25.42 -1.09 9.80
CA GLN A 281 24.96 -0.05 10.74
C GLN A 281 24.20 1.07 10.00
N ASN A 282 23.21 1.66 10.68
CA ASN A 282 22.30 2.68 10.16
C ASN A 282 21.56 2.25 8.90
N HIS A 283 21.11 1.01 8.89
CA HIS A 283 20.40 0.43 7.77
C HIS A 283 18.90 0.30 8.07
N PHE A 284 18.06 0.68 7.11
CA PHE A 284 16.61 0.57 7.19
C PHE A 284 16.08 -0.29 6.03
N ASP A 285 15.60 -1.48 6.31
CA ASP A 285 14.92 -2.32 5.33
C ASP A 285 13.44 -1.95 5.27
N LEU A 286 13.04 -1.26 4.21
CA LEU A 286 11.71 -0.66 4.12
C LEU A 286 10.67 -1.75 3.79
N GLN A 287 9.63 -1.83 4.61
CA GLN A 287 8.53 -2.77 4.38
C GLN A 287 7.70 -2.31 3.19
N MET A 288 7.70 -3.09 2.12
CA MET A 288 6.86 -2.87 0.95
C MET A 288 6.54 -4.21 0.27
N PRO A 289 5.26 -4.60 0.14
CA PRO A 289 4.90 -5.84 -0.52
C PRO A 289 5.48 -5.94 -1.93
N GLY A 290 6.01 -7.12 -2.26
CA GLY A 290 6.75 -7.34 -3.50
C GLY A 290 8.15 -6.73 -3.49
N GLY A 291 8.69 -6.28 -2.35
CA GLY A 291 10.08 -5.85 -2.17
C GLY A 291 11.10 -7.00 -2.14
N GLY A 292 10.61 -8.24 -2.02
CA GLY A 292 11.42 -9.46 -1.90
C GLY A 292 11.24 -10.08 -0.52
N ILE A 293 11.13 -11.40 -0.48
CA ILE A 293 10.94 -12.17 0.77
C ILE A 293 12.26 -12.36 1.54
N GLY A 294 13.42 -12.23 0.87
CA GLY A 294 14.72 -12.29 1.52
C GLY A 294 15.06 -13.67 2.09
N ILE A 295 15.61 -13.71 3.30
CA ILE A 295 16.10 -14.94 3.94
C ILE A 295 14.94 -15.86 4.32
N PHE A 296 13.83 -15.31 4.79
CA PHE A 296 12.67 -16.07 5.27
C PHE A 296 11.52 -16.06 4.25
N ASP A 297 10.66 -17.06 4.33
CA ASP A 297 9.46 -17.12 3.48
C ASP A 297 8.25 -17.47 4.34
N GLY A 298 7.67 -16.46 4.98
CA GLY A 298 6.36 -16.56 5.62
C GLY A 298 5.22 -16.34 4.64
N CYS A 299 5.49 -15.71 3.50
CA CYS A 299 4.46 -15.33 2.55
C CYS A 299 3.83 -16.54 1.87
N SER A 300 4.63 -17.57 1.56
CA SER A 300 4.11 -18.79 0.97
C SER A 300 3.12 -19.50 1.89
N SER A 301 3.41 -19.57 3.20
CA SER A 301 2.53 -20.21 4.18
C SER A 301 1.33 -19.34 4.57
N GLN A 302 1.49 -18.02 4.59
CA GLN A 302 0.40 -17.07 4.87
C GLN A 302 -0.67 -17.12 3.78
N TRP A 303 -0.23 -16.92 2.53
CA TRP A 303 -1.12 -16.66 1.40
C TRP A 303 -1.40 -17.88 0.53
N ASN A 304 -0.75 -19.01 0.82
CA ASN A 304 -0.83 -20.23 0.01
C ASN A 304 -0.45 -19.97 -1.46
N LEU A 305 0.60 -19.17 -1.65
CA LEU A 305 1.16 -18.81 -2.95
C LEU A 305 2.61 -19.29 -3.02
N PRO A 306 3.12 -19.78 -4.15
CA PRO A 306 4.53 -20.13 -4.24
C PRO A 306 5.40 -18.86 -4.19
N SER A 307 6.62 -19.00 -3.69
CA SER A 307 7.57 -17.89 -3.55
C SER A 307 7.84 -17.13 -4.86
N SER A 308 7.72 -17.81 -6.02
CA SER A 308 7.86 -17.21 -7.34
C SER A 308 6.84 -16.11 -7.63
N ASN A 309 5.67 -16.11 -6.98
CA ASN A 309 4.66 -15.05 -7.16
C ASN A 309 5.11 -13.71 -6.56
N TRP A 310 6.09 -13.72 -5.67
CA TRP A 310 6.60 -12.52 -4.99
C TRP A 310 7.78 -11.86 -5.73
N GLY A 311 8.13 -12.38 -6.91
CA GLY A 311 9.24 -11.93 -7.73
C GLY A 311 10.57 -12.55 -7.32
N ALA A 312 11.66 -11.83 -7.54
CA ALA A 312 12.99 -12.28 -7.14
C ALA A 312 13.09 -12.38 -5.61
N ARG A 313 13.83 -13.38 -5.11
CA ARG A 313 14.00 -13.59 -3.66
C ARG A 313 14.46 -12.32 -2.95
N TYR A 314 15.43 -11.61 -3.54
CA TYR A 314 15.89 -10.29 -3.10
C TYR A 314 15.52 -9.25 -4.14
N GLY A 315 14.89 -8.15 -3.73
CA GLY A 315 14.43 -7.08 -4.62
C GLY A 315 13.02 -7.29 -5.19
N GLY A 316 12.47 -8.52 -5.11
CA GLY A 316 11.08 -8.83 -5.39
C GLY A 316 10.68 -8.63 -6.84
N ILE A 317 9.46 -8.13 -7.06
CA ILE A 317 8.92 -7.91 -8.40
C ILE A 317 9.61 -6.73 -9.11
N SER A 318 9.54 -6.71 -10.44
CA SER A 318 10.28 -5.77 -11.28
C SER A 318 9.44 -4.65 -11.89
N SER A 319 8.12 -4.80 -11.89
CA SER A 319 7.18 -3.88 -12.52
C SER A 319 5.89 -3.71 -11.72
N ALA A 320 5.22 -2.56 -11.87
CA ALA A 320 3.96 -2.28 -11.18
C ALA A 320 2.83 -3.24 -11.54
N SER A 321 2.83 -3.79 -12.76
CA SER A 321 1.83 -4.78 -13.21
C SER A 321 1.94 -6.11 -12.46
N GLU A 322 3.12 -6.48 -11.99
CA GLU A 322 3.29 -7.70 -11.19
C GLU A 322 2.62 -7.59 -9.81
N CYS A 323 2.28 -6.38 -9.34
CA CYS A 323 1.49 -6.20 -8.13
C CYS A 323 0.13 -6.90 -8.22
N ASP A 324 -0.45 -7.04 -9.42
CA ASP A 324 -1.76 -7.69 -9.58
C ASP A 324 -1.69 -9.21 -9.31
N GLY A 325 -0.48 -9.79 -9.29
CA GLY A 325 -0.22 -11.18 -8.89
C GLY A 325 -0.05 -11.39 -7.38
N LEU A 326 0.02 -10.31 -6.59
CA LEU A 326 0.06 -10.37 -5.12
C LEU A 326 -1.36 -10.39 -4.52
N PRO A 327 -1.52 -10.86 -3.27
CA PRO A 327 -2.79 -10.75 -2.55
C PRO A 327 -3.36 -9.34 -2.60
N SER A 328 -4.66 -9.21 -2.89
CA SER A 328 -5.33 -7.91 -3.10
C SER A 328 -5.07 -6.90 -1.98
N GLN A 329 -4.99 -7.38 -0.74
CA GLN A 329 -4.76 -6.62 0.49
C GLN A 329 -3.38 -5.94 0.50
N LEU A 330 -2.42 -6.45 -0.27
CA LEU A 330 -1.03 -6.02 -0.31
C LEU A 330 -0.67 -5.21 -1.58
N GLN A 331 -1.61 -5.09 -2.51
CA GLN A 331 -1.34 -4.44 -3.79
C GLN A 331 -1.16 -2.92 -3.64
N ALA A 332 -1.77 -2.30 -2.63
CA ALA A 332 -1.63 -0.86 -2.40
C ALA A 332 -0.19 -0.48 -2.02
N GLY A 333 0.40 -1.14 -1.03
CA GLY A 333 1.81 -0.96 -0.64
C GLY A 333 2.77 -1.39 -1.75
N CYS A 334 2.41 -2.42 -2.52
CA CYS A 334 3.15 -2.80 -3.72
C CYS A 334 3.17 -1.67 -4.77
N LYS A 335 2.01 -1.10 -5.10
CA LYS A 335 1.88 -0.01 -6.08
C LYS A 335 2.54 1.28 -5.56
N TRP A 336 2.57 1.52 -4.25
CA TRP A 336 3.31 2.63 -3.64
C TRP A 336 4.80 2.61 -4.03
N ARG A 337 5.43 1.42 -4.07
CA ARG A 337 6.84 1.24 -4.47
C ARG A 337 7.11 1.87 -5.85
N PHE A 338 6.23 1.64 -6.82
CA PHE A 338 6.42 2.15 -8.18
C PHE A 338 5.92 3.58 -8.35
N ASN A 339 4.93 4.00 -7.57
CA ASN A 339 4.28 5.30 -7.70
C ASN A 339 5.00 6.41 -6.94
N TRP A 340 4.94 6.40 -5.60
CA TRP A 340 5.52 7.46 -4.78
C TRP A 340 7.03 7.28 -4.63
N PHE A 341 7.45 6.04 -4.40
CA PHE A 341 8.86 5.67 -4.21
C PHE A 341 9.64 5.51 -5.53
N LYS A 342 8.96 5.68 -6.68
CA LYS A 342 9.55 5.71 -8.03
C LYS A 342 10.46 4.52 -8.34
N ASN A 343 10.16 3.36 -7.74
CA ASN A 343 10.97 2.15 -7.80
C ASN A 343 12.45 2.42 -7.53
N ALA A 344 12.75 3.32 -6.58
CA ALA A 344 14.12 3.63 -6.19
C ALA A 344 14.82 2.36 -5.70
N ASP A 345 16.01 2.09 -6.24
CA ASP A 345 16.80 0.93 -5.87
C ASP A 345 17.77 1.29 -4.74
N ASN A 346 17.41 0.90 -3.52
CA ASN A 346 18.22 1.04 -2.32
C ASN A 346 18.78 2.47 -2.11
N PRO A 347 17.93 3.52 -2.13
CA PRO A 347 18.41 4.88 -1.98
C PRO A 347 19.10 5.08 -0.62
N SER A 348 20.20 5.83 -0.64
CA SER A 348 20.83 6.35 0.56
C SER A 348 19.93 7.41 1.20
N MET A 349 20.10 7.63 2.50
CA MET A 349 19.33 8.62 3.23
C MET A 349 20.12 9.21 4.39
N SER A 350 19.64 10.35 4.89
CA SER A 350 19.90 10.79 6.26
C SER A 350 18.67 10.53 7.11
N PHE A 351 18.83 10.16 8.37
CA PHE A 351 17.73 9.93 9.29
C PHE A 351 17.88 10.74 10.57
N LYS A 352 16.74 11.00 11.21
CA LYS A 352 16.66 11.49 12.59
C LYS A 352 15.47 10.87 13.29
N GLU A 353 15.64 10.55 14.56
CA GLU A 353 14.59 10.05 15.42
C GLU A 353 13.57 11.16 15.73
N VAL A 354 12.30 10.80 15.65
CA VAL A 354 11.16 11.71 15.79
C VAL A 354 10.10 11.06 16.67
N SER A 355 9.21 11.87 17.25
CA SER A 355 7.98 11.36 17.86
C SER A 355 7.17 10.61 16.81
N CYS A 356 6.56 9.48 17.17
CA CYS A 356 5.76 8.74 16.21
C CYS A 356 4.45 9.47 15.87
N PRO A 357 4.15 9.69 14.57
CA PRO A 357 2.81 10.04 14.13
C PRO A 357 1.75 9.07 14.67
N ALA A 358 0.57 9.59 15.00
CA ALA A 358 -0.53 8.78 15.55
C ALA A 358 -0.96 7.65 14.61
N ASP A 359 -0.91 7.87 13.28
CA ASP A 359 -1.26 6.85 12.29
C ASP A 359 -0.35 5.64 12.32
N LEU A 360 0.96 5.84 12.53
CA LEU A 360 1.92 4.74 12.61
C LEU A 360 1.69 3.91 13.88
N VAL A 361 1.48 4.58 15.02
CA VAL A 361 1.17 3.93 16.30
C VAL A 361 -0.16 3.18 16.23
N THR A 362 -1.18 3.76 15.62
CA THR A 362 -2.51 3.15 15.53
C THR A 362 -2.50 1.90 14.64
N ARG A 363 -1.66 1.87 13.61
CA ARG A 363 -1.53 0.71 12.72
C ARG A 363 -0.72 -0.42 13.35
N SER A 364 0.32 -0.09 14.11
CA SER A 364 1.20 -1.09 14.71
C SER A 364 0.78 -1.57 16.10
N GLY A 365 -0.11 -0.84 16.79
CA GLY A 365 -0.43 -1.09 18.20
C GLY A 365 0.69 -0.69 19.18
N CYS A 366 1.85 -0.23 18.68
CA CYS A 366 3.04 -0.06 19.50
C CYS A 366 3.45 1.41 19.63
N LYS A 367 3.60 1.88 20.88
CA LYS A 367 4.12 3.21 21.21
C LYS A 367 5.21 3.07 22.27
N ARG A 368 6.34 3.78 22.09
CA ARG A 368 7.36 3.90 23.16
C ARG A 368 6.85 4.75 24.33
N ASN A 369 7.23 4.35 25.54
CA ASN A 369 6.84 5.01 26.80
C ASN A 369 7.53 6.35 27.01
#